data_AF-A0A939XNT8-F1
#
_entry.id   AF-A0A939XNT8-F1
#
_cell.length_a   1.000
_cell.length_b   1.000
_cell.length_c   1.000
_cell.angle_alpha   90.00
_cell.angle_beta   90.00
_cell.angle_gamma   90.00
#
_symmetry.space_group_name_H-M   'P 1'
#
loop_
_entity.id
_entity.type
_entity.pdbx_description
1 polymer ?
#
loop_
_entity_poly.entity_id
_entity_poly.type
_entity_poly.pdbx_seq_one_letter_code
_entity_poly.pdbx_strand_id
1 'polypeptide(L)'
;FDVVQLFKVDGMRIMFGSGARRGFGGRGGGALPVYKYKLEVSMDGEKYTTALDCTGNDIPRDTFYDDFAPVRARFVRLTITDWPKTQPLGVIDFTVFGRADGWEPASVATPTFTNLPLDSEFQRQR
;
A
#
# COMPACT_ATOMS: atom_id res chain seq x y z
N PHE A 1 6.88 -4.76 21.86
CA PHE A 1 6.29 -4.04 20.71
C PHE A 1 6.83 -4.65 19.43
N ASP A 2 6.06 -4.59 18.35
CA ASP A 2 6.45 -5.22 17.09
C ASP A 2 7.52 -4.38 16.37
N VAL A 3 8.46 -5.07 15.72
CA VAL A 3 9.49 -4.40 14.91
C VAL A 3 8.84 -3.86 13.64
N VAL A 4 9.33 -2.71 13.17
CA VAL A 4 8.84 -2.17 11.90
C VAL A 4 9.58 -2.86 10.78
N GLN A 5 8.94 -3.83 10.14
CA GLN A 5 9.44 -4.47 8.94
C GLN A 5 9.54 -3.44 7.80
N LEU A 6 10.71 -3.37 7.17
CA LEU A 6 10.93 -2.55 5.99
C LEU A 6 10.85 -3.40 4.72
N PHE A 7 10.48 -2.76 3.61
CA PHE A 7 10.39 -3.41 2.31
C PHE A 7 11.14 -2.59 1.26
N LYS A 8 11.83 -3.28 0.35
CA LYS A 8 12.15 -2.76 -0.99
C LYS A 8 11.03 -3.16 -1.91
N VAL A 9 10.23 -2.18 -2.33
CA VAL A 9 9.12 -2.37 -3.27
C VAL A 9 9.59 -2.08 -4.68
N ASP A 10 9.14 -2.87 -5.64
CA ASP A 10 9.62 -2.85 -7.02
C ASP A 10 8.52 -3.14 -8.07
N GLY A 11 7.30 -3.44 -7.63
CA GLY A 11 6.18 -3.63 -8.54
C GLY A 11 4.84 -3.37 -7.89
N MET A 12 3.81 -3.23 -8.71
CA MET A 12 2.43 -3.10 -8.24
C MET A 12 1.42 -3.70 -9.21
N ARG A 13 0.23 -3.96 -8.68
CA ARG A 13 -0.97 -4.27 -9.45
C ARG A 13 -2.12 -3.38 -9.00
N ILE A 14 -2.84 -2.82 -9.96
CA ILE A 14 -4.11 -2.12 -9.72
C ILE A 14 -5.21 -2.77 -10.55
N MET A 15 -6.32 -3.11 -9.92
CA MET A 15 -7.54 -3.54 -10.60
C MET A 15 -8.60 -2.45 -10.44
N PHE A 16 -8.94 -1.76 -11.53
CA PHE A 16 -10.03 -0.80 -11.57
C PHE A 16 -11.37 -1.50 -11.79
N GLY A 17 -12.41 -0.96 -11.15
CA GLY A 17 -13.79 -1.29 -11.46
C GLY A 17 -14.21 -0.56 -12.73
N SER A 18 -14.29 -1.27 -13.86
CA SER A 18 -15.06 -0.77 -14.99
C SER A 18 -16.53 -0.76 -14.56
N GLY A 19 -17.21 0.38 -14.54
CA GLY A 19 -18.61 0.51 -14.12
C GLY A 19 -19.61 -0.36 -14.91
N ALA A 20 -19.16 -1.12 -15.90
CA ALA A 20 -19.88 -2.24 -16.48
C ALA A 20 -19.94 -3.40 -15.47
N ARG A 21 -21.15 -3.68 -14.97
CA ARG A 21 -21.49 -4.83 -14.12
C ARG A 21 -20.71 -6.09 -14.52
N ARG A 22 -19.66 -6.45 -13.78
CA ARG A 22 -18.81 -7.63 -14.02
C ARG A 22 -19.50 -8.91 -13.49
N GLY A 23 -20.76 -9.10 -13.86
CA GLY A 23 -21.62 -10.23 -13.48
C GLY A 23 -22.34 -10.84 -14.68
N PHE A 24 -22.89 -12.04 -14.51
CA PHE A 24 -23.61 -12.77 -15.56
C PHE A 24 -24.83 -11.94 -16.02
N GLY A 25 -24.72 -11.30 -17.19
CA GLY A 25 -25.70 -10.36 -17.74
C GLY A 25 -25.19 -8.93 -17.99
N GLY A 26 -23.97 -8.61 -17.58
CA GLY A 26 -23.30 -7.38 -18.02
C GLY A 26 -22.95 -7.46 -19.50
N ARG A 27 -23.31 -6.44 -20.28
CA ARG A 27 -22.90 -6.29 -21.68
C ARG A 27 -21.37 -6.15 -21.76
N GLY A 28 -20.68 -7.29 -21.80
CA GLY A 28 -19.27 -7.38 -22.15
C GLY A 28 -19.12 -7.01 -23.63
N GLY A 29 -18.77 -5.76 -23.89
CA GLY A 29 -18.64 -5.24 -25.25
C GLY A 29 -18.34 -3.74 -25.36
N GLY A 30 -18.35 -2.99 -24.25
CA GLY A 30 -17.86 -1.60 -24.23
C GLY A 30 -16.33 -1.55 -24.24
N ALA A 31 -15.76 -0.52 -24.88
CA ALA A 31 -14.32 -0.26 -24.83
C ALA A 31 -13.84 -0.12 -23.37
N LEU A 32 -12.66 -0.65 -23.08
CA LEU A 32 -12.06 -0.49 -21.76
C LEU A 32 -11.70 0.98 -21.51
N PRO A 33 -11.88 1.48 -20.29
CA PRO A 33 -11.49 2.83 -19.92
C PRO A 33 -9.97 3.01 -19.83
N VAL A 34 -9.50 4.25 -19.98
CA VAL A 34 -8.12 4.66 -19.71
C VAL A 34 -8.05 5.27 -18.32
N TYR A 35 -7.10 4.83 -17.50
CA TYR A 35 -6.83 5.39 -16.18
C TYR A 35 -5.44 6.00 -16.13
N LYS A 36 -5.31 7.15 -15.47
CA LYS A 36 -4.04 7.83 -15.25
C LYS A 36 -3.80 7.91 -13.76
N TYR A 37 -2.58 7.57 -13.33
CA TYR A 37 -2.26 7.47 -11.92
C TYR A 37 -0.76 7.68 -11.66
N LYS A 38 -0.42 7.83 -10.38
CA LYS A 38 0.95 7.78 -9.87
C LYS A 38 1.03 6.88 -8.66
N LEU A 39 2.17 6.22 -8.49
CA LEU A 39 2.57 5.59 -7.25
C LEU A 39 3.66 6.43 -6.60
N GLU A 40 3.45 6.76 -5.34
CA GLU A 40 4.41 7.48 -4.52
C GLU A 40 4.73 6.68 -3.26
N VAL A 41 5.96 6.79 -2.77
CA VAL A 41 6.46 6.05 -1.62
C VAL A 41 6.99 7.01 -0.56
N SER A 42 7.00 6.56 0.69
CA SER A 42 7.57 7.32 1.79
C SER A 42 8.14 6.41 2.88
N MET A 43 9.16 6.91 3.58
CA MET A 43 9.71 6.31 4.79
C MET A 43 9.08 6.87 6.08
N ASP A 44 8.58 8.11 6.05
CA ASP A 44 8.06 8.83 7.22
C ASP A 44 6.53 9.02 7.18
N GLY A 45 5.89 8.81 6.04
CA GLY A 45 4.47 9.02 5.84
C GLY A 45 4.07 10.48 5.62
N GLU A 46 5.04 11.40 5.57
CA GLU A 46 4.84 12.83 5.37
C GLU A 46 5.39 13.30 4.02
N LYS A 47 6.64 12.93 3.73
CA LYS A 47 7.33 13.27 2.48
C LYS A 47 7.25 12.10 1.52
N TYR A 48 6.60 12.32 0.39
CA TYR A 48 6.42 11.31 -0.65
C TYR A 48 7.28 11.64 -1.86
N THR A 49 7.89 10.60 -2.43
CA THR A 49 8.59 10.67 -3.71
C THR A 49 7.90 9.76 -4.72
N THR A 50 7.90 10.16 -5.99
CA THR A 50 7.28 9.37 -7.06
C THR A 50 8.14 8.15 -7.39
N ALA A 51 7.55 6.96 -7.26
CA ALA A 51 8.16 5.70 -7.68
C ALA A 51 7.77 5.33 -9.13
N LEU A 52 6.54 5.68 -9.53
CA LEU A 52 6.00 5.43 -10.87
C LEU A 52 5.04 6.56 -11.27
N ASP A 53 5.18 7.05 -12.50
CA ASP A 53 4.32 8.09 -13.08
C ASP A 53 3.63 7.60 -14.36
N CYS A 54 2.34 7.30 -14.24
CA CYS A 54 1.48 6.87 -15.34
C CYS A 54 0.46 7.97 -15.72
N THR A 55 0.78 9.25 -15.48
CA THR A 55 -0.11 10.36 -15.87
C THR A 55 -0.24 10.54 -17.38
N GLY A 56 0.74 10.03 -18.13
CA GLY A 56 0.71 9.97 -19.60
C GLY A 56 -0.05 8.78 -20.17
N ASN A 57 -0.58 7.86 -19.35
CA ASN A 57 -1.18 6.62 -19.85
C ASN A 57 -2.37 6.87 -20.78
N ASP A 58 -2.37 6.23 -21.94
CA ASP A 58 -3.41 6.22 -22.97
C ASP A 58 -3.89 4.80 -23.30
N ILE A 59 -3.40 3.78 -22.58
CA ILE A 59 -3.72 2.38 -22.83
C ILE A 59 -5.05 2.02 -22.15
N PRO A 60 -6.08 1.58 -22.91
CA PRO A 60 -7.37 1.19 -22.36
C PRO A 60 -7.30 -0.19 -21.72
N ARG A 61 -7.37 -0.24 -20.38
CA ARG A 61 -7.23 -1.47 -19.60
C ARG A 61 -7.78 -1.25 -18.19
N ASP A 62 -8.27 -2.31 -17.55
CA ASP A 62 -8.80 -2.26 -16.18
C ASP A 62 -7.85 -2.87 -15.13
N THR A 63 -6.89 -3.70 -15.55
CA THR A 63 -5.90 -4.34 -14.67
C THR A 63 -4.50 -3.97 -15.10
N PHE A 64 -3.76 -3.22 -14.30
CA PHE A 64 -2.38 -2.83 -14.57
C PHE A 64 -1.40 -3.62 -13.72
N TYR A 65 -0.27 -3.97 -14.32
CA TYR A 65 0.90 -4.54 -13.67
C TYR A 65 2.07 -3.68 -14.11
N ASP A 66 2.66 -2.97 -13.16
CA ASP A 66 3.78 -2.06 -13.45
C ASP A 66 4.93 -2.37 -12.50
N ASP A 67 6.12 -2.43 -13.06
CA ASP A 67 7.38 -2.55 -12.32
C ASP A 67 8.10 -1.21 -12.33
N PHE A 68 8.92 -0.97 -11.31
CA PHE A 68 9.72 0.23 -11.18
C PHE A 68 11.03 -0.07 -10.45
N ALA A 69 11.96 0.88 -10.43
CA ALA A 69 13.24 0.69 -9.76
C ALA A 69 13.02 0.40 -8.25
N PRO A 70 13.66 -0.64 -7.67
CA PRO A 70 13.44 -1.00 -6.28
C PRO A 70 13.71 0.17 -5.33
N VAL A 71 12.73 0.48 -4.48
CA VAL A 71 12.81 1.61 -3.55
C VAL A 71 12.43 1.16 -2.15
N ARG A 72 13.19 1.60 -1.14
CA ARG A 72 12.83 1.34 0.27
C ARG A 72 11.62 2.21 0.62
N ALA A 73 10.59 1.59 1.20
CA ALA A 73 9.36 2.27 1.57
C ALA A 73 8.73 1.64 2.82
N ARG A 74 8.01 2.49 3.58
CA ARG A 74 7.10 2.08 4.66
C ARG A 74 5.65 2.42 4.35
N PHE A 75 5.44 3.48 3.57
CA PHE A 75 4.14 3.96 3.16
C PHE A 75 4.10 4.06 1.64
N VAL A 76 2.91 3.81 1.10
CA VAL A 76 2.61 3.94 -0.32
C VAL A 76 1.39 4.81 -0.49
N ARG A 77 1.38 5.63 -1.54
CA ARG A 77 0.25 6.46 -1.92
C ARG A 77 -0.06 6.23 -3.39
N LEU A 78 -1.28 5.76 -3.64
CA LEU A 78 -1.86 5.71 -4.97
C LEU A 78 -2.64 7.00 -5.23
N THR A 79 -2.27 7.72 -6.27
CA THR A 79 -2.98 8.93 -6.71
C THR A 79 -3.55 8.70 -8.10
N ILE A 80 -4.87 8.65 -8.23
CA ILE A 80 -5.54 8.53 -9.54
C ILE A 80 -5.81 9.95 -10.05
N THR A 81 -5.15 10.32 -11.15
CA THR A 81 -5.18 11.68 -11.69
C THR A 81 -6.23 11.86 -12.77
N ASP A 82 -6.59 10.80 -13.49
CA ASP A 82 -7.67 10.86 -14.49
C ASP A 82 -8.34 9.50 -14.71
N TRP A 83 -9.62 9.53 -15.09
CA TRP A 83 -10.47 8.39 -15.39
C TRP A 83 -11.72 8.87 -16.15
N PRO A 84 -12.44 7.99 -16.88
CA PRO A 84 -13.65 8.40 -17.58
C PRO A 84 -14.76 8.80 -16.61
N LYS A 85 -15.22 10.05 -16.69
CA LYS A 85 -16.23 10.62 -15.78
C LYS A 85 -17.66 10.12 -16.03
N THR A 86 -17.86 9.34 -17.08
CA THR A 86 -19.15 8.69 -17.39
C THR A 86 -19.42 7.48 -16.48
N GLN A 87 -18.43 7.04 -15.71
CA GLN A 87 -18.56 5.94 -14.76
C GLN A 87 -17.96 6.34 -13.40
N PRO A 88 -18.50 5.85 -12.27
CA PRO A 88 -17.87 6.03 -10.98
C PRO A 88 -16.46 5.45 -10.97
N LEU A 89 -15.53 6.13 -10.28
CA LEU A 89 -14.20 5.58 -10.04
C LEU A 89 -14.29 4.44 -9.03
N GLY A 90 -13.73 3.28 -9.37
CA GLY A 90 -13.61 2.15 -8.46
C GLY A 90 -12.23 1.54 -8.54
N VAL A 91 -11.66 1.20 -7.39
CA VAL A 91 -10.48 0.34 -7.26
C VAL A 91 -10.96 -0.93 -6.55
N ILE A 92 -10.86 -2.06 -7.23
CA ILE A 92 -11.25 -3.38 -6.72
C ILE A 92 -10.12 -3.92 -5.85
N ASP A 93 -8.88 -3.80 -6.33
CA ASP A 93 -7.70 -4.31 -5.65
C ASP A 93 -6.49 -3.43 -5.96
N PHE A 94 -5.63 -3.28 -4.95
CA PHE A 94 -4.34 -2.60 -5.06
C PHE A 94 -3.31 -3.40 -4.28
N THR A 95 -2.31 -3.90 -4.98
CA THR A 95 -1.24 -4.70 -4.41
C THR A 95 0.10 -4.07 -4.74
N VAL A 96 0.98 -3.94 -3.75
CA VAL A 96 2.37 -3.54 -3.95
C VAL A 96 3.25 -4.74 -3.63
N PHE A 97 4.17 -5.05 -4.53
CA PHE A 97 5.10 -6.16 -4.43
C PHE A 97 6.47 -5.65 -3.99
N GLY A 98 7.16 -6.48 -3.24
CA GLY A 98 8.50 -6.18 -2.75
C GLY A 98 9.06 -7.29 -1.89
N ARG A 99 10.30 -7.10 -1.45
CA ARG A 99 11.00 -8.00 -0.53
C ARG A 99 11.30 -7.31 0.78
N ALA A 100 11.28 -8.09 1.85
CA ALA A 100 11.76 -7.65 3.16
C ALA A 100 13.18 -7.09 3.06
N ASP A 101 13.42 -5.91 3.64
CA ASP A 101 14.71 -5.20 3.62
C ASP A 101 15.10 -4.74 5.03
N GLY A 102 15.16 -5.69 5.95
CA GLY A 102 15.49 -5.47 7.36
C GLY A 102 14.32 -4.90 8.17
N TRP A 103 14.62 -4.44 9.38
CA TRP A 103 13.66 -3.87 10.31
C TRP A 103 14.24 -2.67 11.03
N GLU A 104 13.39 -1.73 11.43
CA GLU A 104 13.75 -0.69 12.38
C GLU A 104 13.41 -1.16 13.81
N PRO A 105 14.18 -0.72 14.82
CA PRO A 105 13.86 -1.00 16.21
C PRO A 105 12.48 -0.42 16.57
N ALA A 106 11.79 -1.07 17.51
CA ALA A 106 10.53 -0.55 18.03
C ALA A 106 10.73 0.88 18.56
N SER A 107 9.78 1.76 18.29
CA SER A 107 9.82 3.17 18.72
C SER A 107 9.77 3.36 20.24
N VAL A 108 9.43 2.30 20.99
CA VAL A 108 9.44 2.25 22.46
C VAL A 108 10.16 0.97 22.90
N ALA A 109 11.09 1.12 23.86
CA ALA A 109 11.76 -0.03 24.47
C ALA A 109 10.74 -1.01 25.07
N THR A 110 10.92 -2.30 24.84
CA THR A 110 10.20 -3.32 25.62
C THR A 110 10.58 -3.11 27.08
N PRO A 111 9.62 -2.90 28.01
CA PRO A 111 9.95 -2.80 29.42
C PRO A 111 10.66 -4.09 29.83
N THR A 112 11.89 -3.97 30.31
CA THR A 112 12.61 -5.10 30.90
C THR A 112 12.05 -5.32 32.31
N PHE A 113 11.48 -6.51 32.55
CA PHE A 113 10.99 -6.95 33.86
C PHE A 113 12.12 -7.22 34.89
N THR A 114 13.23 -6.49 34.83
CA THR A 114 14.38 -6.73 35.71
C THR A 114 14.26 -6.05 37.08
N ASN A 115 13.28 -5.17 37.29
CA ASN A 115 13.05 -4.47 38.56
C ASN A 115 11.58 -4.60 39.04
N LEU A 116 10.96 -5.76 38.88
CA LEU A 116 9.75 -6.03 39.65
C LEU A 116 10.13 -6.25 41.13
N PRO A 117 9.38 -5.70 42.10
CA PRO A 117 9.49 -6.12 43.49
C PRO A 117 9.38 -7.64 43.55
N LEU A 118 10.21 -8.30 44.35
CA LEU A 118 10.05 -9.73 44.61
C LEU A 118 8.64 -9.96 45.20
N ASP A 119 7.96 -11.05 44.82
CA ASP A 119 6.62 -11.37 45.33
C ASP A 119 6.53 -11.38 46.88
N SER A 120 7.67 -11.61 47.55
CA SER A 120 7.83 -11.57 49.00
C SER A 120 7.69 -10.18 49.62
N GLU A 121 7.82 -9.11 48.84
CA GLU A 121 7.59 -7.72 49.29
C GLU A 121 6.09 -7.38 49.31
N PHE A 122 5.28 -7.98 48.44
CA PHE A 122 3.83 -7.80 48.43
C PHE A 122 3.11 -8.55 49.56
N GLN A 123 3.69 -9.65 50.08
CA GLN A 123 3.08 -10.44 51.15
C GLN A 123 3.32 -9.90 52.56
N ARG A 124 4.25 -8.96 52.76
CA ARG A 124 4.52 -8.34 54.08
C ARG A 124 3.56 -7.21 54.47
N GLN A 125 2.67 -6.81 53.58
CA GLN A 125 1.69 -5.74 53.81
C GLN A 125 0.25 -6.26 54.02
N ARG A 126 0.08 -7.53 54.36
CA ARG A 126 -1.22 -8.11 54.74
C ARG A 126 -1.20 -8.64 56.17
#